data_AF-A0A9Q0JXN8-F1
#
_entry.id   AF-A0A9Q0JXN8-F1
#
_cell.length_a   1.000
_cell.length_b   1.000
_cell.length_c   1.000
_cell.angle_alpha   90.00
_cell.angle_beta   90.00
_cell.angle_gamma   90.00
#
_symmetry.space_group_name_H-M   'P 1'
#
loop_
_entity.id
_entity.type
_entity.pdbx_description
1 polymer ?
#
loop_
_entity_poly.entity_id
_entity_poly.type
_entity_poly.pdbx_seq_one_letter_code
_entity_poly.pdbx_strand_id
1 'polypeptide(L)'
;METYQMLLVRVALVMALVRMPTTIQACFGGGDSGGSLQVDVYQSSCPDAEAIIFSWVTRAVSDDPRMAASLLRLHFHDCFVNGCDASVLLDDTATFVGEKTAAPNANSLRGFEVIDSIKSKLESVCPQTVSCADILALVARNAVLLSGGPEWEVQLGRRDSLTASKEAANNNLPGPNSDVATLTTKFQNVGLTFNDMIALSGLFISMNFIFFSHRSPILTHHFTSIRNLLITGAHTIGKARCSTFSSRLINGIGSGTNGGDSSGSDTPVLNLDFLSSLQHLCSESSNATLASLDVESPTTFDNQYYINLISGEGLLPSDNALVAGRDAGSVITREIVEGYANDPFIFFQDFKTSMLKMGSLKPLTGNNGQIRRNCRSIN
;
A
#
# COMPACT_ATOMS: atom_id res chain seq x y z
N MET A 1 44.21 3.07 -19.43
CA MET A 1 44.64 2.84 -18.03
C MET A 1 44.97 4.20 -17.43
N GLU A 2 44.89 4.31 -16.10
CA GLU A 2 45.09 5.54 -15.31
C GLU A 2 44.00 6.63 -15.43
N THR A 3 44.04 7.56 -14.47
CA THR A 3 43.25 8.82 -14.29
C THR A 3 41.78 8.79 -13.81
N TYR A 4 41.34 7.81 -13.01
CA TYR A 4 40.04 7.90 -12.27
C TYR A 4 40.05 7.32 -10.84
N GLN A 5 41.11 7.54 -10.05
CA GLN A 5 41.20 6.95 -8.69
C GLN A 5 41.93 7.82 -7.63
N MET A 6 41.64 9.13 -7.56
CA MET A 6 42.11 10.02 -6.48
C MET A 6 41.12 11.16 -6.16
N LEU A 7 39.93 10.84 -5.63
CA LEU A 7 39.06 11.84 -4.98
C LEU A 7 38.18 11.28 -3.84
N LEU A 8 38.78 10.44 -2.99
CA LEU A 8 38.27 10.13 -1.65
C LEU A 8 39.38 10.39 -0.63
N VAL A 9 39.01 10.55 0.65
CA VAL A 9 39.88 10.91 1.79
C VAL A 9 40.44 12.35 1.73
N ARG A 10 39.60 13.36 2.08
CA ARG A 10 40.05 14.61 2.75
C ARG A 10 38.98 15.56 3.35
N VAL A 11 37.90 15.05 3.93
CA VAL A 11 37.09 15.81 4.91
C VAL A 11 36.82 14.93 6.14
N ALA A 12 37.78 14.89 7.06
CA ALA A 12 37.74 14.03 8.26
C ALA A 12 38.50 14.67 9.45
N LEU A 13 38.27 15.96 9.70
CA LEU A 13 38.62 16.61 10.97
C LEU A 13 37.77 17.88 11.17
N VAL A 14 37.63 18.31 12.43
CA VAL A 14 36.76 19.42 12.91
C VAL A 14 35.27 19.08 13.01
N MET A 15 34.90 18.43 14.12
CA MET A 15 33.88 18.93 15.06
C MET A 15 33.90 18.06 16.32
N ALA A 16 34.49 18.58 17.41
CA ALA A 16 34.53 17.92 18.70
C ALA A 16 34.38 18.94 19.83
N LEU A 17 33.76 18.52 20.93
CA LEU A 17 33.69 19.22 22.23
C LEU A 17 32.80 20.49 22.31
N VAL A 18 31.48 20.31 22.23
CA VAL A 18 30.59 20.83 23.29
C VAL A 18 29.63 19.73 23.70
N ARG A 19 29.76 19.22 24.94
CA ARG A 19 28.81 18.26 25.54
C ARG A 19 28.22 18.93 26.80
N MET A 20 27.04 19.52 26.67
CA MET A 20 26.31 20.11 27.80
C MET A 20 25.55 19.02 28.57
N PRO A 21 25.68 18.92 29.91
CA PRO A 21 24.93 17.96 30.71
C PRO A 21 23.54 18.51 31.09
N THR A 22 22.51 18.22 30.28
CA THR A 22 21.12 18.57 30.60
C THR A 22 20.49 17.55 31.55
N THR A 23 20.74 17.70 32.85
CA THR A 23 20.06 16.92 33.90
C THR A 23 18.63 17.43 34.12
N ILE A 24 17.65 16.88 33.38
CA ILE A 24 16.23 17.07 33.66
C ILE A 24 15.70 15.81 34.37
N GLN A 25 15.59 15.90 35.69
CA GLN A 25 14.98 14.88 36.55
C GLN A 25 13.46 14.89 36.36
N ALA A 26 12.94 14.15 35.39
CA ALA A 26 11.50 13.92 35.26
C ALA A 26 11.00 12.97 36.36
N CYS A 27 9.89 13.31 37.01
CA CYS A 27 9.35 12.51 38.11
C CYS A 27 8.74 11.18 37.63
N PHE A 28 8.89 10.13 38.44
CA PHE A 28 8.26 8.83 38.19
C PHE A 28 6.72 8.93 38.25
N GLY A 29 6.08 8.94 37.08
CA GLY A 29 4.67 8.60 36.92
C GLY A 29 4.56 7.18 36.36
N GLY A 30 4.04 6.23 37.14
CA GLY A 30 3.85 4.85 36.71
C GLY A 30 2.68 4.69 35.74
N GLY A 31 2.86 5.10 34.48
CA GLY A 31 1.92 4.85 33.39
C GLY A 31 2.15 3.48 32.76
N ASP A 32 1.07 2.71 32.58
CA ASP A 32 1.13 1.41 31.91
C ASP A 32 1.63 1.57 30.47
N SER A 33 2.82 1.05 30.21
CA SER A 33 3.59 1.35 29.00
C SER A 33 3.29 0.35 27.89
N GLY A 34 2.04 0.39 27.41
CA GLY A 34 1.68 -0.18 26.11
C GLY A 34 2.56 0.47 25.04
N GLY A 35 3.57 -0.27 24.57
CA GLY A 35 4.70 0.30 23.84
C GLY A 35 4.25 1.03 22.57
N SER A 36 4.52 2.33 22.50
CA SER A 36 4.34 3.10 21.26
C SER A 36 5.40 2.71 20.23
N LEU A 37 5.06 2.76 18.94
CA LEU A 37 6.05 2.61 17.87
C LEU A 37 7.00 3.81 17.86
N GLN A 38 8.26 3.59 17.52
CA GLN A 38 9.33 4.61 17.53
C GLN A 38 10.19 4.50 16.27
N VAL A 39 10.88 5.57 15.87
CA VAL A 39 11.99 5.47 14.91
C VAL A 39 13.22 4.85 15.61
N ASP A 40 14.21 4.39 14.83
CA ASP A 40 15.52 3.93 15.34
C ASP A 40 15.53 2.77 16.37
N VAL A 41 14.42 2.03 16.54
CA VAL A 41 14.30 0.94 17.55
C VAL A 41 15.43 -0.09 17.50
N TYR A 42 15.98 -0.36 16.31
CA TYR A 42 17.05 -1.33 16.11
C TYR A 42 18.47 -0.73 16.13
N GLN A 43 18.64 0.58 16.25
CA GLN A 43 19.94 1.28 16.15
C GLN A 43 21.00 0.78 17.15
N SER A 44 20.58 0.23 18.31
CA SER A 44 21.48 -0.34 19.33
C SER A 44 21.44 -1.88 19.41
N SER A 45 20.40 -2.54 18.90
CA SER A 45 20.15 -3.97 19.05
C SER A 45 20.39 -4.79 17.77
N CYS A 46 20.19 -4.17 16.61
CA CYS A 46 20.59 -4.69 15.31
C CYS A 46 20.93 -3.52 14.35
N PRO A 47 22.11 -2.88 14.51
CA PRO A 47 22.45 -1.66 13.76
C PRO A 47 22.43 -1.84 12.24
N ASP A 48 22.78 -3.04 11.75
CA ASP A 48 22.80 -3.37 10.33
C ASP A 48 21.41 -3.66 9.73
N ALA A 49 20.33 -3.66 10.54
CA ALA A 49 19.01 -4.15 10.12
C ALA A 49 18.48 -3.49 8.85
N GLU A 50 18.42 -2.15 8.83
CA GLU A 50 17.89 -1.41 7.67
C GLU A 50 18.79 -1.56 6.44
N ALA A 51 20.11 -1.58 6.60
CA ALA A 51 21.05 -1.79 5.50
C ALA A 51 20.90 -3.19 4.88
N ILE A 52 20.72 -4.23 5.71
CA ILE A 52 20.41 -5.59 5.26
C ILE A 52 19.10 -5.60 4.48
N ILE A 53 18.02 -5.06 5.06
CA ILE A 53 16.68 -5.03 4.44
C ILE A 53 16.72 -4.27 3.10
N PHE A 54 17.35 -3.09 3.07
CA PHE A 54 17.52 -2.29 1.85
C PHE A 54 18.27 -3.07 0.77
N SER A 55 19.42 -3.67 1.08
CA SER A 55 20.22 -4.41 0.10
C SER A 55 19.45 -5.56 -0.60
N TRP A 56 18.60 -6.27 0.15
CA TRP A 56 17.75 -7.33 -0.39
C TRP A 56 16.60 -6.80 -1.24
N VAL A 57 15.96 -5.69 -0.84
CA VAL A 57 14.89 -5.07 -1.66
C VAL A 57 15.48 -4.47 -2.94
N THR A 58 16.60 -3.74 -2.87
CA THR A 58 17.32 -3.23 -4.06
C THR A 58 17.63 -4.35 -5.04
N ARG A 59 18.12 -5.50 -4.55
CA ARG A 59 18.33 -6.67 -5.40
C ARG A 59 17.02 -7.19 -5.99
N ALA A 60 16.00 -7.44 -5.17
CA ALA A 60 14.77 -8.06 -5.62
C ALA A 60 13.97 -7.18 -6.61
N VAL A 61 14.07 -5.85 -6.48
CA VAL A 61 13.51 -4.86 -7.43
C VAL A 61 14.36 -4.75 -8.70
N SER A 62 15.68 -4.91 -8.61
CA SER A 62 16.57 -4.96 -9.79
C SER A 62 16.43 -6.26 -10.58
N ASP A 63 16.16 -7.38 -9.90
CA ASP A 63 15.94 -8.70 -10.52
C ASP A 63 14.50 -8.80 -11.09
N ASP A 64 13.52 -8.11 -10.49
CA ASP A 64 12.14 -7.92 -11.01
C ASP A 64 11.53 -6.57 -10.54
N PRO A 65 11.39 -5.56 -11.42
CA PRO A 65 10.79 -4.27 -11.06
C PRO A 65 9.36 -4.36 -10.49
N ARG A 66 8.58 -5.39 -10.83
CA ARG A 66 7.24 -5.61 -10.24
C ARG A 66 7.32 -5.98 -8.75
N MET A 67 8.49 -6.36 -8.24
CA MET A 67 8.66 -6.70 -6.84
C MET A 67 8.40 -5.51 -5.90
N ALA A 68 8.69 -4.27 -6.33
CA ALA A 68 8.40 -3.08 -5.52
C ALA A 68 6.91 -2.97 -5.18
N ALA A 69 6.06 -2.96 -6.21
CA ALA A 69 4.59 -2.99 -6.08
C ALA A 69 4.12 -4.23 -5.28
N SER A 70 4.81 -5.36 -5.41
CA SER A 70 4.47 -6.61 -4.72
C SER A 70 4.71 -6.53 -3.21
N LEU A 71 5.84 -5.94 -2.78
CA LEU A 71 6.23 -5.79 -1.37
C LEU A 71 5.39 -4.73 -0.66
N LEU A 72 5.15 -3.60 -1.32
CA LEU A 72 4.21 -2.57 -0.85
C LEU A 72 2.80 -3.16 -0.66
N ARG A 73 2.33 -3.95 -1.63
CA ARG A 73 1.05 -4.67 -1.54
C ARG A 73 1.02 -5.68 -0.39
N LEU A 74 2.10 -6.42 -0.15
CA LEU A 74 2.17 -7.38 0.94
C LEU A 74 2.02 -6.71 2.32
N HIS A 75 2.58 -5.51 2.53
CA HIS A 75 2.42 -4.76 3.79
C HIS A 75 0.99 -4.20 3.98
N PHE A 76 0.35 -3.68 2.93
CA PHE A 76 -1.06 -3.27 2.99
C PHE A 76 -1.98 -4.44 3.35
N HIS A 77 -1.79 -5.59 2.69
CA HIS A 77 -2.60 -6.78 2.93
C HIS A 77 -2.47 -7.27 4.38
N ASP A 78 -1.31 -7.08 5.01
CA ASP A 78 -1.09 -7.37 6.44
C ASP A 78 -1.90 -6.40 7.33
N CYS A 79 -1.62 -5.09 7.23
CA CYS A 79 -2.19 -4.08 8.11
C CYS A 79 -3.73 -3.99 8.08
N PHE A 80 -4.37 -4.44 7.00
CA PHE A 80 -5.84 -4.50 6.89
C PHE A 80 -6.48 -5.73 7.55
N VAL A 81 -5.69 -6.74 7.95
CA VAL A 81 -6.20 -7.97 8.57
C VAL A 81 -5.70 -8.07 10.00
N ASN A 82 -6.57 -7.67 10.93
CA ASN A 82 -6.34 -7.57 12.38
C ASN A 82 -5.33 -6.48 12.81
N GLY A 83 -4.24 -6.27 12.07
CA GLY A 83 -3.26 -5.20 12.29
C GLY A 83 -1.94 -5.49 11.56
N CYS A 84 -0.97 -4.57 11.65
CA CYS A 84 0.36 -4.81 11.11
C CYS A 84 1.15 -5.79 12.04
N ASP A 85 0.81 -7.08 11.98
CA ASP A 85 1.36 -8.12 12.86
C ASP A 85 2.05 -9.28 12.10
N ALA A 86 2.18 -9.15 10.78
CA ALA A 86 2.73 -10.16 9.87
C ALA A 86 2.00 -11.52 9.90
N SER A 87 0.70 -11.53 10.22
CA SER A 87 -0.19 -12.71 10.10
C SER A 87 -0.32 -13.16 8.65
N VAL A 88 -0.27 -12.24 7.67
CA VAL A 88 -0.31 -12.57 6.24
C VAL A 88 0.85 -13.49 5.79
N LEU A 89 1.94 -13.52 6.57
CA LEU A 89 3.11 -14.34 6.31
C LEU A 89 3.03 -15.77 6.85
N LEU A 90 2.07 -16.09 7.73
CA LEU A 90 1.91 -17.46 8.24
C LEU A 90 1.45 -18.40 7.12
N ASP A 91 1.98 -19.62 7.10
CA ASP A 91 1.43 -20.74 6.33
C ASP A 91 0.38 -21.51 7.17
N ASP A 92 -0.41 -22.38 6.53
CA ASP A 92 -1.50 -23.13 7.17
C ASP A 92 -0.99 -24.04 8.31
N THR A 93 -1.78 -24.18 9.37
CA THR A 93 -1.47 -25.04 10.53
C THR A 93 -2.63 -26.00 10.87
N ALA A 94 -2.42 -26.87 11.86
CA ALA A 94 -3.48 -27.74 12.38
C ALA A 94 -4.60 -26.99 13.15
N THR A 95 -4.40 -25.70 13.49
CA THR A 95 -5.33 -24.90 14.31
C THR A 95 -5.90 -23.67 13.61
N PHE A 96 -5.26 -23.18 12.54
CA PHE A 96 -5.78 -22.08 11.72
C PHE A 96 -5.35 -22.21 10.25
N VAL A 97 -6.11 -21.59 9.35
CA VAL A 97 -5.79 -21.48 7.92
C VAL A 97 -5.17 -20.11 7.65
N GLY A 98 -4.00 -20.09 7.04
CA GLY A 98 -3.22 -18.90 6.71
C GLY A 98 -3.88 -18.06 5.61
N GLU A 99 -3.57 -16.77 5.62
CA GLU A 99 -4.31 -15.79 4.83
C GLU A 99 -3.98 -15.86 3.33
N LYS A 100 -2.85 -16.47 2.97
CA LYS A 100 -2.38 -16.65 1.59
C LYS A 100 -3.40 -17.37 0.69
N THR A 101 -4.29 -18.18 1.29
CA THR A 101 -5.35 -18.90 0.58
C THR A 101 -6.73 -18.19 0.63
N ALA A 102 -6.82 -16.97 1.18
CA ALA A 102 -7.98 -16.10 1.06
C ALA A 102 -8.17 -15.60 -0.39
N ALA A 103 -9.40 -15.33 -0.81
CA ALA A 103 -9.70 -14.91 -2.18
C ALA A 103 -8.94 -13.66 -2.69
N PRO A 104 -8.71 -12.58 -1.91
CA PRO A 104 -7.88 -11.44 -2.36
C PRO A 104 -6.39 -11.77 -2.51
N ASN A 105 -5.92 -12.87 -1.89
CA ASN A 105 -4.51 -13.20 -1.72
C ASN A 105 -4.07 -14.36 -2.63
N ALA A 106 -4.93 -15.36 -2.80
CA ALA A 106 -4.66 -16.59 -3.54
C ALA A 106 -4.32 -16.30 -5.01
N ASN A 107 -3.20 -16.84 -5.48
CA ASN A 107 -2.66 -16.59 -6.83
C ASN A 107 -2.46 -15.08 -7.14
N SER A 108 -2.33 -14.23 -6.12
CA SER A 108 -2.37 -12.76 -6.23
C SER A 108 -1.22 -12.08 -5.46
N LEU A 109 -0.99 -12.45 -4.20
CA LEU A 109 0.19 -12.03 -3.42
C LEU A 109 1.45 -12.81 -3.85
N ARG A 110 2.62 -12.19 -3.66
CA ARG A 110 3.97 -12.71 -3.95
C ARG A 110 5.04 -11.89 -3.21
N GLY A 111 6.31 -12.28 -3.27
CA GLY A 111 7.40 -11.59 -2.58
C GLY A 111 7.68 -12.13 -1.18
N PHE A 112 6.94 -13.15 -0.72
CA PHE A 112 7.18 -13.85 0.55
C PHE A 112 8.62 -14.35 0.65
N GLU A 113 9.15 -14.87 -0.45
CA GLU A 113 10.51 -15.36 -0.66
C GLU A 113 11.59 -14.28 -0.40
N VAL A 114 11.28 -13.00 -0.63
CA VAL A 114 12.16 -11.87 -0.31
C VAL A 114 12.16 -11.64 1.21
N ILE A 115 10.99 -11.71 1.85
CA ILE A 115 10.87 -11.60 3.31
C ILE A 115 11.59 -12.76 4.02
N ASP A 116 11.45 -13.98 3.52
CA ASP A 116 12.15 -15.18 4.01
C ASP A 116 13.68 -14.98 3.95
N SER A 117 14.18 -14.47 2.82
CA SER A 117 15.62 -14.22 2.59
C SER A 117 16.18 -13.12 3.50
N ILE A 118 15.44 -12.02 3.63
CA ILE A 118 15.74 -10.93 4.57
C ILE A 118 15.77 -11.45 6.00
N LYS A 119 14.74 -12.17 6.43
CA LYS A 119 14.63 -12.70 7.79
C LYS A 119 15.75 -13.69 8.11
N SER A 120 16.04 -14.60 7.19
CA SER A 120 17.16 -15.54 7.34
C SER A 120 18.50 -14.80 7.49
N LYS A 121 18.71 -13.69 6.78
CA LYS A 121 19.93 -12.89 6.92
C LYS A 121 19.95 -12.12 8.25
N LEU A 122 18.83 -11.55 8.69
CA LEU A 122 18.73 -10.84 9.98
C LEU A 122 18.96 -11.78 11.17
N GLU A 123 18.35 -12.97 11.19
CA GLU A 123 18.58 -13.96 12.26
C GLU A 123 20.05 -14.45 12.30
N SER A 124 20.81 -14.34 11.20
CA SER A 124 22.26 -14.64 11.19
C SER A 124 23.14 -13.54 11.79
N VAL A 125 22.58 -12.37 12.10
CA VAL A 125 23.29 -11.17 12.60
C VAL A 125 22.78 -10.75 13.98
N CYS A 126 21.46 -10.70 14.15
CA CYS A 126 20.77 -10.30 15.38
C CYS A 126 19.59 -11.26 15.66
N PRO A 127 19.88 -12.48 16.17
CA PRO A 127 18.86 -13.50 16.44
C PRO A 127 17.69 -12.96 17.26
N GLN A 128 16.46 -13.28 16.85
CA GLN A 128 15.21 -12.90 17.49
C GLN A 128 15.05 -11.41 17.84
N THR A 129 15.72 -10.51 17.12
CA THR A 129 15.68 -9.08 17.40
C THR A 129 14.63 -8.35 16.54
N VAL A 130 14.64 -8.55 15.23
CA VAL A 130 13.76 -7.84 14.28
C VAL A 130 12.51 -8.67 13.96
N SER A 131 11.30 -8.11 14.11
CA SER A 131 10.04 -8.79 13.80
C SER A 131 9.77 -8.89 12.30
N CYS A 132 8.96 -9.85 11.86
CA CYS A 132 8.53 -9.88 10.45
C CYS A 132 7.55 -8.74 10.11
N ALA A 133 6.80 -8.26 11.10
CA ALA A 133 5.94 -7.07 10.96
C ALA A 133 6.73 -5.79 10.65
N ASP A 134 7.88 -5.57 11.32
CA ASP A 134 8.75 -4.43 11.02
C ASP A 134 9.53 -4.61 9.71
N ILE A 135 9.88 -5.85 9.33
CA ILE A 135 10.40 -6.12 7.98
C ILE A 135 9.38 -5.72 6.92
N LEU A 136 8.09 -6.05 7.07
CA LEU A 136 7.04 -5.65 6.11
C LEU A 136 6.94 -4.13 5.95
N ALA A 137 6.99 -3.38 7.06
CA ALA A 137 6.95 -1.93 7.01
C ALA A 137 8.19 -1.33 6.31
N LEU A 138 9.39 -1.87 6.60
CA LEU A 138 10.65 -1.41 6.00
C LEU A 138 10.77 -1.76 4.51
N VAL A 139 10.36 -2.97 4.08
CA VAL A 139 10.39 -3.31 2.65
C VAL A 139 9.39 -2.48 1.84
N ALA A 140 8.26 -2.05 2.43
CA ALA A 140 7.30 -1.18 1.77
C ALA A 140 7.87 0.23 1.53
N ARG A 141 8.55 0.84 2.52
CA ARG A 141 9.29 2.11 2.35
C ARG A 141 10.38 1.99 1.29
N ASN A 142 11.18 0.93 1.39
CA ASN A 142 12.29 0.70 0.45
C ASN A 142 11.78 0.49 -0.98
N ALA A 143 10.67 -0.23 -1.16
CA ALA A 143 10.04 -0.45 -2.47
C ALA A 143 9.57 0.85 -3.14
N VAL A 144 8.92 1.75 -2.39
CA VAL A 144 8.48 3.06 -2.90
C VAL A 144 9.68 3.92 -3.27
N LEU A 145 10.68 4.03 -2.38
CA LEU A 145 11.90 4.81 -2.60
C LEU A 145 12.68 4.31 -3.83
N LEU A 146 12.85 2.99 -3.99
CA LEU A 146 13.53 2.40 -5.14
C LEU A 146 12.75 2.53 -6.46
N SER A 147 11.46 2.87 -6.39
CA SER A 147 10.62 3.20 -7.55
C SER A 147 10.60 4.71 -7.86
N GLY A 148 11.34 5.53 -7.11
CA GLY A 148 11.37 7.00 -7.28
C GLY A 148 10.36 7.79 -6.44
N GLY A 149 9.58 7.10 -5.60
CA GLY A 149 8.60 7.73 -4.70
C GLY A 149 9.20 8.30 -3.41
N PRO A 150 8.37 8.86 -2.52
CA PRO A 150 8.82 9.57 -1.33
C PRO A 150 9.43 8.66 -0.25
N GLU A 151 10.36 9.24 0.53
CA GLU A 151 10.88 8.62 1.75
C GLU A 151 10.15 9.12 3.02
N TRP A 152 9.99 8.21 3.98
CA TRP A 152 9.51 8.50 5.32
C TRP A 152 10.25 7.65 6.37
N GLU A 153 10.37 8.21 7.57
CA GLU A 153 10.93 7.52 8.73
C GLU A 153 9.92 6.46 9.19
N VAL A 154 10.24 5.18 9.00
CA VAL A 154 9.33 4.10 9.39
C VAL A 154 9.32 3.99 10.91
N GLN A 155 8.15 4.10 11.52
CA GLN A 155 7.97 3.76 12.94
C GLN A 155 8.02 2.24 13.10
N LEU A 156 8.81 1.73 14.05
CA LEU A 156 9.12 0.32 14.31
C LEU A 156 8.80 -0.05 15.76
N GLY A 157 9.01 -1.32 16.13
CA GLY A 157 8.67 -1.91 17.42
C GLY A 157 7.45 -2.84 17.38
N ARG A 158 7.00 -3.22 16.19
CA ARG A 158 5.91 -4.21 16.02
C ARG A 158 6.39 -5.60 16.38
N ARG A 159 5.45 -6.47 16.72
CA ARG A 159 5.67 -7.87 17.07
C ARG A 159 4.78 -8.76 16.23
N ASP A 160 5.25 -9.98 16.04
CA ASP A 160 4.61 -10.98 15.21
C ASP A 160 3.40 -11.62 15.91
N SER A 161 2.34 -11.87 15.15
CA SER A 161 1.15 -12.57 15.63
C SER A 161 1.37 -14.05 15.95
N LEU A 162 0.39 -14.62 16.65
CA LEU A 162 0.30 -16.03 17.04
C LEU A 162 -0.84 -16.76 16.30
N THR A 163 -1.41 -16.15 15.26
CA THR A 163 -2.54 -16.68 14.48
C THR A 163 -2.68 -15.93 13.15
N ALA A 164 -3.47 -16.46 12.23
CA ALA A 164 -3.87 -15.83 10.97
C ALA A 164 -5.38 -16.02 10.74
N SER A 165 -6.02 -15.12 10.01
CA SER A 165 -7.47 -15.16 9.75
C SER A 165 -7.80 -14.96 8.27
N LYS A 166 -7.83 -16.10 7.55
CA LYS A 166 -8.40 -16.19 6.20
C LYS A 166 -9.81 -15.60 6.07
N GLU A 167 -10.63 -15.64 7.12
CA GLU A 167 -11.95 -15.01 7.13
C GLU A 167 -11.86 -13.48 7.18
N ALA A 168 -11.07 -12.91 8.10
CA ALA A 168 -10.87 -11.47 8.17
C ALA A 168 -10.22 -10.93 6.88
N ALA A 169 -9.29 -11.68 6.26
CA ALA A 169 -8.76 -11.37 4.93
C ALA A 169 -9.85 -11.33 3.85
N ASN A 170 -10.77 -12.32 3.81
CA ASN A 170 -11.88 -12.31 2.85
C ASN A 170 -12.90 -11.17 3.08
N ASN A 171 -13.03 -10.68 4.32
CA ASN A 171 -14.06 -9.72 4.72
C ASN A 171 -13.55 -8.26 4.72
N ASN A 172 -12.35 -7.99 5.22
CA ASN A 172 -11.80 -6.64 5.39
C ASN A 172 -11.28 -6.08 4.06
N LEU A 173 -10.51 -6.86 3.32
CA LEU A 173 -9.81 -6.43 2.11
C LEU A 173 -10.82 -6.04 0.99
N PRO A 174 -10.72 -4.86 0.34
CA PRO A 174 -11.58 -4.48 -0.79
C PRO A 174 -11.41 -5.34 -2.06
N GLY A 175 -12.28 -5.11 -3.05
CA GLY A 175 -12.21 -5.75 -4.38
C GLY A 175 -12.02 -4.72 -5.51
N PRO A 176 -11.82 -5.16 -6.76
CA PRO A 176 -11.49 -4.28 -7.89
C PRO A 176 -12.75 -3.72 -8.58
N ASN A 177 -13.93 -4.10 -8.06
CA ASN A 177 -15.26 -3.65 -8.44
C ASN A 177 -15.95 -2.94 -7.24
N SER A 178 -15.19 -2.54 -6.21
CA SER A 178 -15.74 -1.81 -5.06
C SER A 178 -15.96 -0.34 -5.41
N ASP A 179 -17.14 0.17 -5.09
CA ASP A 179 -17.47 1.60 -5.19
C ASP A 179 -16.82 2.43 -4.06
N VAL A 180 -16.82 3.75 -4.23
CA VAL A 180 -16.22 4.71 -3.27
C VAL A 180 -16.82 4.56 -1.87
N ALA A 181 -18.11 4.25 -1.74
CA ALA A 181 -18.77 4.01 -0.46
C ALA A 181 -18.26 2.74 0.24
N THR A 182 -18.07 1.65 -0.51
CA THR A 182 -17.52 0.39 -0.02
C THR A 182 -16.05 0.54 0.39
N LEU A 183 -15.26 1.27 -0.40
CA LEU A 183 -13.87 1.57 -0.08
C LEU A 183 -13.79 2.42 1.19
N THR A 184 -14.53 3.53 1.25
CA THR A 184 -14.62 4.41 2.42
C THR A 184 -14.94 3.62 3.69
N THR A 185 -15.98 2.77 3.63
CA THR A 185 -16.41 1.92 4.75
C THR A 185 -15.30 0.98 5.21
N LYS A 186 -14.60 0.32 4.28
CA LYS A 186 -13.53 -0.65 4.61
C LYS A 186 -12.32 -0.01 5.28
N PHE A 187 -11.93 1.19 4.85
CA PHE A 187 -10.84 1.94 5.48
C PHE A 187 -11.26 2.51 6.85
N GLN A 188 -12.47 3.04 6.97
CA GLN A 188 -13.02 3.50 8.26
C GLN A 188 -13.11 2.37 9.29
N ASN A 189 -13.44 1.14 8.87
CA ASN A 189 -13.46 -0.04 9.73
C ASN A 189 -12.09 -0.45 10.32
N VAL A 190 -10.98 -0.05 9.68
CA VAL A 190 -9.63 -0.20 10.26
C VAL A 190 -9.14 1.04 11.00
N GLY A 191 -9.83 2.19 10.88
CA GLY A 191 -9.49 3.45 11.54
C GLY A 191 -8.79 4.47 10.64
N LEU A 192 -8.75 4.22 9.33
CA LEU A 192 -8.23 5.15 8.33
C LEU A 192 -9.36 6.10 7.87
N THR A 193 -9.08 7.40 7.74
CA THR A 193 -10.09 8.39 7.35
C THR A 193 -10.52 8.24 5.90
N PHE A 194 -11.54 8.99 5.45
CA PHE A 194 -11.83 9.11 4.00
C PHE A 194 -10.56 9.53 3.25
N ASN A 195 -9.85 10.53 3.75
CA ASN A 195 -8.59 11.04 3.18
C ASN A 195 -7.41 10.06 3.28
N ASP A 196 -7.53 8.96 4.04
CA ASP A 196 -6.55 7.87 4.05
C ASP A 196 -6.98 6.69 3.17
N MET A 197 -8.30 6.47 3.06
CA MET A 197 -8.90 5.65 2.00
C MET A 197 -8.43 6.16 0.67
N ILE A 198 -8.71 7.43 0.41
CA ILE A 198 -8.18 8.07 -0.76
C ILE A 198 -6.65 8.12 -0.67
N ALA A 199 -5.89 8.77 0.22
CA ALA A 199 -4.40 8.80 0.12
C ALA A 199 -3.63 7.48 -0.18
N LEU A 200 -4.12 6.30 0.25
CA LEU A 200 -3.54 4.99 -0.11
C LEU A 200 -4.17 4.34 -1.36
N SER A 201 -5.36 4.81 -1.74
CA SER A 201 -5.95 4.81 -3.09
C SER A 201 -5.49 6.02 -3.95
N GLY A 202 -4.57 6.83 -3.42
CA GLY A 202 -4.32 8.24 -3.75
C GLY A 202 -5.44 9.22 -3.37
N LEU A 203 -5.12 10.32 -2.65
CA LEU A 203 -5.85 11.60 -2.39
C LEU A 203 -6.09 12.16 -0.95
N PHE A 204 -5.74 13.44 -0.74
CA PHE A 204 -6.12 14.36 0.37
C PHE A 204 -5.87 15.85 0.01
N ILE A 205 -6.62 16.78 0.63
CA ILE A 205 -6.34 18.23 0.75
C ILE A 205 -6.72 18.69 2.17
N SER A 206 -5.94 19.61 2.75
CA SER A 206 -6.20 20.22 4.07
C SER A 206 -6.58 21.71 3.97
N MET A 207 -7.81 22.09 4.37
CA MET A 207 -8.09 23.11 5.41
C MET A 207 -9.57 23.57 5.51
N ASN A 208 -10.12 23.53 6.74
CA ASN A 208 -11.17 24.40 7.33
C ASN A 208 -12.58 24.56 6.69
N PHE A 209 -13.60 24.05 7.41
CA PHE A 209 -15.03 24.50 7.47
C PHE A 209 -15.83 24.56 6.13
N ILE A 210 -17.09 24.13 6.06
CA ILE A 210 -18.26 24.50 6.88
C ILE A 210 -19.22 23.28 7.04
N PHE A 211 -20.09 23.31 8.07
CA PHE A 211 -21.19 22.35 8.28
C PHE A 211 -22.16 22.26 7.07
N PHE A 212 -22.68 21.05 6.80
CA PHE A 212 -24.14 20.85 6.90
C PHE A 212 -24.49 19.40 7.25
N SER A 213 -25.61 19.23 7.94
CA SER A 213 -26.16 17.93 8.36
C SER A 213 -27.43 17.63 7.57
N HIS A 214 -27.57 16.39 7.06
CA HIS A 214 -28.82 15.65 7.17
C HIS A 214 -28.64 14.13 7.03
N ARG A 215 -29.69 13.37 7.36
CA ARG A 215 -29.67 11.93 7.65
C ARG A 215 -30.93 11.25 7.12
N SER A 216 -30.81 10.30 6.19
CA SER A 216 -31.83 9.26 5.91
C SER A 216 -31.29 8.14 5.01
N PRO A 217 -31.92 6.93 4.96
CA PRO A 217 -31.21 5.71 4.58
C PRO A 217 -31.95 4.77 3.58
N ILE A 218 -31.34 3.60 3.34
CA ILE A 218 -31.92 2.35 2.78
C ILE A 218 -32.19 2.30 1.26
N LEU A 219 -31.34 1.57 0.52
CA LEU A 219 -31.78 0.32 -0.15
C LEU A 219 -30.59 -0.64 -0.38
N THR A 220 -30.81 -1.94 -0.23
CA THR A 220 -29.80 -2.98 -0.43
C THR A 220 -30.05 -3.74 -1.73
N HIS A 221 -29.07 -3.74 -2.65
CA HIS A 221 -29.05 -4.64 -3.80
C HIS A 221 -27.88 -5.61 -3.73
N HIS A 222 -28.16 -6.87 -4.05
CA HIS A 222 -27.27 -7.99 -3.82
C HIS A 222 -26.57 -8.39 -5.13
N PHE A 223 -25.30 -8.04 -5.27
CA PHE A 223 -24.47 -8.48 -6.40
C PHE A 223 -23.40 -9.47 -5.97
N THR A 224 -23.22 -10.53 -6.77
CA THR A 224 -22.36 -11.66 -6.47
C THR A 224 -20.88 -11.31 -6.63
N SER A 225 -20.07 -11.74 -5.66
CA SER A 225 -18.73 -11.21 -5.45
C SER A 225 -17.63 -11.95 -6.22
N ILE A 226 -16.96 -11.25 -7.14
CA ILE A 226 -15.69 -11.65 -7.77
C ILE A 226 -14.57 -10.77 -7.18
N ARG A 227 -13.51 -11.41 -6.66
CA ARG A 227 -12.60 -10.82 -5.64
C ARG A 227 -11.13 -10.88 -6.08
N ASN A 228 -10.44 -9.76 -6.00
CA ASN A 228 -8.98 -9.60 -6.12
C ASN A 228 -8.62 -8.20 -5.55
N LEU A 229 -7.64 -8.08 -4.64
CA LEU A 229 -7.45 -6.82 -3.89
C LEU A 229 -6.72 -5.70 -4.66
N LEU A 230 -7.06 -4.48 -4.24
CA LEU A 230 -6.90 -3.12 -4.75
C LEU A 230 -6.04 -2.26 -3.80
N ILE A 231 -5.12 -1.42 -4.31
CA ILE A 231 -4.40 -0.37 -3.54
C ILE A 231 -4.10 0.83 -4.45
N THR A 232 -5.08 1.69 -4.72
CA THR A 232 -5.02 2.50 -5.97
C THR A 232 -4.01 3.66 -5.97
N GLY A 233 -3.44 4.04 -4.82
CA GLY A 233 -2.35 5.01 -4.74
C GLY A 233 -0.99 4.38 -4.98
N ALA A 234 -0.90 3.06 -4.77
CA ALA A 234 0.23 2.25 -5.21
C ALA A 234 0.10 1.81 -6.68
N HIS A 235 -1.04 2.06 -7.34
CA HIS A 235 -1.30 1.59 -8.71
C HIS A 235 -0.57 2.40 -9.79
N THR A 236 0.15 3.46 -9.43
CA THR A 236 1.26 4.01 -10.23
C THR A 236 2.31 2.93 -10.58
N ILE A 237 2.46 1.87 -9.76
CA ILE A 237 3.37 0.76 -10.05
C ILE A 237 2.69 -0.62 -10.05
N GLY A 238 3.20 -1.51 -10.90
CA GLY A 238 2.86 -2.93 -10.88
C GLY A 238 1.80 -3.35 -11.91
N LYS A 239 1.19 -4.53 -11.68
CA LYS A 239 0.33 -5.20 -12.68
C LYS A 239 -0.84 -5.96 -12.07
N ALA A 240 -2.01 -5.89 -12.71
CA ALA A 240 -3.22 -6.66 -12.37
C ALA A 240 -3.56 -7.69 -13.46
N ARG A 241 -4.42 -8.68 -13.17
CA ARG A 241 -4.82 -9.72 -14.11
C ARG A 241 -6.06 -9.30 -14.91
N CYS A 242 -6.20 -9.75 -16.16
CA CYS A 242 -7.42 -9.52 -16.97
C CYS A 242 -8.73 -9.82 -16.22
N SER A 243 -8.74 -10.86 -15.37
CA SER A 243 -9.88 -11.23 -14.52
C SER A 243 -10.28 -10.21 -13.44
N THR A 244 -9.52 -9.13 -13.23
CA THR A 244 -9.84 -8.09 -12.24
C THR A 244 -10.49 -6.85 -12.85
N PHE A 245 -10.41 -6.67 -14.18
CA PHE A 245 -10.98 -5.53 -14.91
C PHE A 245 -11.85 -5.91 -16.11
N SER A 246 -12.09 -7.20 -16.36
CA SER A 246 -12.94 -7.67 -17.47
C SER A 246 -14.36 -7.08 -17.48
N SER A 247 -14.89 -6.70 -16.31
CA SER A 247 -16.14 -5.94 -16.16
C SER A 247 -16.11 -4.57 -16.84
N ARG A 248 -14.97 -3.86 -16.79
CA ARG A 248 -14.74 -2.58 -17.48
C ARG A 248 -14.80 -2.75 -19.00
N LEU A 249 -14.19 -3.83 -19.51
CA LEU A 249 -14.15 -4.14 -20.95
C LEU A 249 -15.54 -4.47 -21.52
N ILE A 250 -16.34 -5.25 -20.79
CA ILE A 250 -17.71 -5.61 -21.19
C ILE A 250 -18.61 -4.37 -21.21
N ASN A 251 -18.55 -3.54 -20.16
CA ASN A 251 -19.45 -2.40 -20.01
C ASN A 251 -19.06 -1.22 -20.91
N GLY A 252 -17.76 -0.94 -21.09
CA GLY A 252 -17.29 0.22 -21.86
C GLY A 252 -17.64 0.16 -23.35
N ILE A 253 -17.66 -1.05 -23.94
CA ILE A 253 -17.97 -1.24 -25.37
C ILE A 253 -19.49 -1.38 -25.59
N GLY A 254 -20.23 -1.88 -24.61
CA GLY A 254 -21.70 -1.99 -24.66
C GLY A 254 -22.44 -0.65 -24.80
N SER A 255 -21.78 0.47 -24.46
CA SER A 255 -22.32 1.84 -24.61
C SER A 255 -22.21 2.41 -26.03
N GLY A 256 -21.82 1.59 -27.03
CA GLY A 256 -21.61 1.98 -28.44
C GLY A 256 -22.86 2.31 -29.25
N THR A 257 -23.91 2.88 -28.65
CA THR A 257 -25.06 3.40 -29.39
C THR A 257 -24.72 4.74 -30.05
N ASN A 258 -24.75 4.77 -31.39
CA ASN A 258 -24.68 6.02 -32.16
C ASN A 258 -25.89 6.91 -31.83
N GLY A 259 -25.71 7.84 -30.89
CA GLY A 259 -26.75 8.78 -30.47
C GLY A 259 -26.12 10.04 -29.89
N GLY A 260 -26.31 11.18 -30.57
CA GLY A 260 -25.94 12.47 -30.01
C GLY A 260 -26.97 12.92 -28.99
N ASP A 261 -26.72 12.65 -27.71
CA ASP A 261 -27.44 13.33 -26.63
C ASP A 261 -26.69 14.62 -26.26
N SER A 262 -27.40 15.75 -26.35
CA SER A 262 -26.88 17.07 -25.96
C SER A 262 -27.15 17.40 -24.48
N SER A 263 -27.54 16.40 -23.69
CA SER A 263 -27.66 16.47 -22.24
C SER A 263 -26.30 16.20 -21.58
N GLY A 264 -25.92 17.01 -20.58
CA GLY A 264 -24.63 16.90 -19.86
C GLY A 264 -24.56 15.70 -18.91
N SER A 265 -24.68 14.49 -19.46
CA SER A 265 -25.04 13.25 -18.78
C SER A 265 -23.84 12.46 -18.22
N ASP A 266 -24.12 11.63 -17.22
CA ASP A 266 -23.22 10.97 -16.25
C ASP A 266 -22.17 9.95 -16.79
N THR A 267 -21.72 10.06 -18.03
CA THR A 267 -20.66 9.18 -18.57
C THR A 267 -19.30 9.50 -17.93
N PRO A 268 -18.56 8.52 -17.38
CA PRO A 268 -17.14 8.68 -17.06
C PRO A 268 -16.34 9.10 -18.31
N VAL A 269 -15.18 9.72 -18.13
CA VAL A 269 -14.21 9.85 -19.23
C VAL A 269 -13.74 8.43 -19.58
N LEU A 270 -13.93 8.02 -20.84
CA LEU A 270 -13.56 6.69 -21.31
C LEU A 270 -12.64 6.83 -22.53
N ASN A 271 -11.35 6.51 -22.37
CA ASN A 271 -10.47 6.35 -23.52
C ASN A 271 -10.81 5.03 -24.25
N LEU A 272 -11.41 5.14 -25.44
CA LEU A 272 -11.83 4.01 -26.26
C LEU A 272 -10.64 3.25 -26.90
N ASP A 273 -9.54 3.95 -27.21
CA ASP A 273 -8.33 3.33 -27.77
C ASP A 273 -7.61 2.50 -26.70
N PHE A 274 -7.54 3.02 -25.46
CA PHE A 274 -7.05 2.28 -24.30
C PHE A 274 -7.94 1.06 -23.96
N LEU A 275 -9.27 1.22 -23.97
CA LEU A 275 -10.18 0.07 -23.80
C LEU A 275 -10.00 -0.98 -24.90
N SER A 276 -9.74 -0.56 -26.15
CA SER A 276 -9.49 -1.46 -27.28
C SER A 276 -8.16 -2.21 -27.14
N SER A 277 -7.10 -1.55 -26.66
CA SER A 277 -5.80 -2.20 -26.41
C SER A 277 -5.87 -3.23 -25.27
N LEU A 278 -6.60 -2.92 -24.19
CA LEU A 278 -6.89 -3.87 -23.11
C LEU A 278 -7.76 -5.04 -23.59
N GLN A 279 -8.75 -4.79 -24.45
CA GLN A 279 -9.56 -5.86 -25.02
C GLN A 279 -8.71 -6.81 -25.87
N HIS A 280 -7.81 -6.30 -26.71
CA HIS A 280 -6.88 -7.10 -27.51
C HIS A 280 -5.99 -7.97 -26.61
N LEU A 281 -5.29 -7.35 -25.64
CA LEU A 281 -4.43 -8.03 -24.66
C LEU A 281 -5.15 -9.19 -23.93
N CYS A 282 -6.38 -8.96 -23.50
CA CYS A 282 -7.18 -9.92 -22.75
C CYS A 282 -8.02 -10.88 -23.61
N SER A 283 -8.03 -10.73 -24.94
CA SER A 283 -8.72 -11.64 -25.88
C SER A 283 -7.77 -12.68 -26.48
N GLU A 284 -6.50 -12.33 -26.70
CA GLU A 284 -5.51 -13.27 -27.26
C GLU A 284 -4.98 -14.29 -26.23
N SER A 285 -5.36 -14.16 -24.96
CA SER A 285 -4.67 -14.85 -23.87
C SER A 285 -5.59 -15.15 -22.67
N SER A 286 -5.09 -15.95 -21.73
CA SER A 286 -5.89 -16.42 -20.58
C SER A 286 -6.28 -15.28 -19.61
N ASN A 287 -7.33 -15.52 -18.82
CA ASN A 287 -7.72 -14.69 -17.67
C ASN A 287 -6.58 -14.37 -16.67
N ALA A 288 -5.47 -15.10 -16.71
CA ALA A 288 -4.30 -14.90 -15.86
C ALA A 288 -3.31 -13.83 -16.38
N THR A 289 -3.44 -13.38 -17.63
CA THR A 289 -2.57 -12.37 -18.28
C THR A 289 -2.55 -11.05 -17.54
N LEU A 290 -1.42 -10.35 -17.58
CA LEU A 290 -1.13 -9.18 -16.76
C LEU A 290 -1.06 -7.88 -17.58
N ALA A 291 -1.92 -6.91 -17.25
CA ALA A 291 -1.80 -5.52 -17.68
C ALA A 291 -1.08 -4.69 -16.60
N SER A 292 -0.32 -3.68 -17.02
CA SER A 292 0.26 -2.70 -16.08
C SER A 292 -0.85 -1.82 -15.49
N LEU A 293 -0.72 -1.46 -14.21
CA LEU A 293 -1.73 -0.65 -13.49
C LEU A 293 -1.67 0.83 -13.91
N ASP A 294 -0.45 1.36 -14.04
CA ASP A 294 -0.15 2.53 -14.84
C ASP A 294 0.26 2.10 -16.25
N VAL A 295 -0.17 2.82 -17.28
CA VAL A 295 0.16 2.53 -18.68
C VAL A 295 1.39 3.31 -19.17
N GLU A 296 1.61 4.51 -18.64
CA GLU A 296 2.67 5.44 -19.05
C GLU A 296 3.94 5.27 -18.19
N SER A 297 3.80 5.10 -16.87
CA SER A 297 4.92 4.92 -15.93
C SER A 297 4.99 3.57 -15.16
N PRO A 298 4.77 2.37 -15.76
CA PRO A 298 4.50 1.08 -15.08
C PRO A 298 5.37 0.61 -13.89
N THR A 299 6.55 1.22 -13.68
CA THR A 299 7.55 0.88 -12.66
C THR A 299 8.09 2.10 -11.90
N THR A 300 7.60 3.30 -12.19
CA THR A 300 7.96 4.55 -11.47
C THR A 300 6.83 4.89 -10.52
N PHE A 301 7.14 5.31 -9.28
CA PHE A 301 6.14 5.74 -8.32
C PHE A 301 5.98 7.27 -8.41
N ASP A 302 4.98 7.71 -9.16
CA ASP A 302 4.72 9.10 -9.50
C ASP A 302 3.22 9.41 -9.56
N ASN A 303 2.84 10.64 -9.95
CA ASN A 303 1.45 11.07 -10.02
C ASN A 303 0.75 10.73 -11.35
N GLN A 304 1.39 9.99 -12.26
CA GLN A 304 0.83 9.67 -13.58
C GLN A 304 -0.47 8.86 -13.47
N TYR A 305 -0.62 8.04 -12.43
CA TYR A 305 -1.86 7.33 -12.13
C TYR A 305 -3.09 8.27 -12.08
N TYR A 306 -2.97 9.47 -11.49
CA TYR A 306 -4.07 10.44 -11.41
C TYR A 306 -4.37 11.10 -12.76
N ILE A 307 -3.31 11.33 -13.56
CA ILE A 307 -3.42 11.84 -14.93
C ILE A 307 -4.16 10.81 -15.81
N ASN A 308 -3.83 9.53 -15.65
CA ASN A 308 -4.51 8.40 -16.30
C ASN A 308 -5.98 8.32 -15.86
N LEU A 309 -6.31 8.52 -14.57
CA LEU A 309 -7.71 8.54 -14.12
C LEU A 309 -8.54 9.61 -14.85
N ILE A 310 -8.05 10.85 -14.89
CA ILE A 310 -8.75 11.99 -15.52
C ILE A 310 -8.91 11.77 -17.02
N SER A 311 -7.92 11.13 -17.66
CA SER A 311 -7.89 10.81 -19.10
C SER A 311 -8.75 9.60 -19.47
N GLY A 312 -9.34 8.89 -18.49
CA GLY A 312 -10.16 7.69 -18.73
C GLY A 312 -9.37 6.40 -18.95
N GLU A 313 -8.16 6.35 -18.40
CA GLU A 313 -7.14 5.30 -18.61
C GLU A 313 -6.79 4.52 -17.32
N GLY A 314 -7.48 4.81 -16.21
CA GLY A 314 -7.42 3.95 -15.02
C GLY A 314 -7.80 2.50 -15.34
N LEU A 315 -7.04 1.51 -14.84
CA LEU A 315 -7.23 0.12 -15.24
C LEU A 315 -8.48 -0.53 -14.60
N LEU A 316 -8.62 -0.46 -13.27
CA LEU A 316 -9.67 -1.20 -12.56
C LEU A 316 -10.96 -0.37 -12.43
N PRO A 317 -12.15 -1.01 -12.42
CA PRO A 317 -13.43 -0.33 -12.18
C PRO A 317 -13.44 0.56 -10.92
N SER A 318 -12.83 0.11 -9.83
CA SER A 318 -12.70 0.88 -8.58
C SER A 318 -11.71 2.04 -8.65
N ASP A 319 -10.68 1.95 -9.51
CA ASP A 319 -9.77 3.08 -9.78
C ASP A 319 -10.57 4.20 -10.48
N ASN A 320 -11.37 3.82 -11.50
CA ASN A 320 -12.24 4.71 -12.27
C ASN A 320 -13.38 5.31 -11.41
N ALA A 321 -13.83 4.60 -10.38
CA ALA A 321 -14.87 5.07 -9.47
C ALA A 321 -14.48 6.37 -8.73
N LEU A 322 -13.19 6.68 -8.61
CA LEU A 322 -12.69 7.91 -7.97
C LEU A 322 -12.97 9.18 -8.78
N VAL A 323 -13.18 9.06 -10.10
CA VAL A 323 -13.49 10.19 -11.02
C VAL A 323 -14.91 10.15 -11.58
N ALA A 324 -15.72 9.15 -11.19
CA ALA A 324 -17.05 8.89 -11.74
C ALA A 324 -18.17 9.44 -10.84
N GLY A 325 -19.19 10.05 -11.46
CA GLY A 325 -20.39 10.56 -10.78
C GLY A 325 -20.34 12.05 -10.45
N ARG A 326 -21.46 12.58 -9.94
CA ARG A 326 -21.64 14.00 -9.54
C ARG A 326 -22.30 14.17 -8.17
N ASP A 327 -22.32 13.13 -7.33
CA ASP A 327 -22.76 13.26 -5.93
C ASP A 327 -21.68 13.97 -5.09
N ALA A 328 -22.04 14.41 -3.87
CA ALA A 328 -21.13 15.19 -3.04
C ALA A 328 -19.86 14.42 -2.63
N GLY A 329 -19.88 13.08 -2.58
CA GLY A 329 -18.71 12.26 -2.33
C GLY A 329 -17.82 12.13 -3.57
N SER A 330 -18.42 11.88 -4.74
CA SER A 330 -17.67 11.79 -6.00
C SER A 330 -17.08 13.13 -6.44
N VAL A 331 -17.77 14.25 -6.17
CA VAL A 331 -17.25 15.60 -6.43
C VAL A 331 -16.01 15.88 -5.58
N ILE A 332 -16.06 15.60 -4.27
CA ILE A 332 -14.88 15.75 -3.40
C ILE A 332 -13.75 14.85 -3.90
N THR A 333 -14.03 13.57 -4.17
CA THR A 333 -12.99 12.63 -4.65
C THR A 333 -12.32 13.16 -5.91
N ARG A 334 -13.10 13.58 -6.91
CA ARG A 334 -12.61 14.13 -8.18
C ARG A 334 -11.81 15.43 -8.02
N GLU A 335 -12.29 16.38 -7.20
CA GLU A 335 -11.57 17.64 -6.92
C GLU A 335 -10.15 17.35 -6.45
N ILE A 336 -9.98 16.36 -5.57
CA ILE A 336 -8.64 15.99 -5.14
C ILE A 336 -7.87 15.24 -6.25
N VAL A 337 -8.48 14.36 -7.08
CA VAL A 337 -7.80 13.67 -8.22
C VAL A 337 -7.09 14.70 -9.10
N GLU A 338 -7.82 15.75 -9.44
CA GLU A 338 -7.32 16.87 -10.23
C GLU A 338 -6.20 17.61 -9.47
N GLY A 339 -6.29 17.74 -8.15
CA GLY A 339 -5.19 18.23 -7.28
C GLY A 339 -3.88 17.44 -7.41
N TYR A 340 -3.89 16.11 -7.25
CA TYR A 340 -2.66 15.30 -7.35
C TYR A 340 -2.12 15.17 -8.78
N ALA A 341 -2.99 15.15 -9.78
CA ALA A 341 -2.57 15.19 -11.18
C ALA A 341 -1.84 16.50 -11.52
N ASN A 342 -2.23 17.61 -10.89
CA ASN A 342 -1.57 18.91 -11.03
C ASN A 342 -0.30 19.07 -10.18
N ASP A 343 -0.24 18.50 -8.96
CA ASP A 343 0.93 18.62 -8.07
C ASP A 343 1.34 17.29 -7.40
N PRO A 344 2.45 16.66 -7.83
CA PRO A 344 2.98 15.43 -7.21
C PRO A 344 3.51 15.64 -5.79
N PHE A 345 3.83 16.87 -5.36
CA PHE A 345 4.29 17.11 -3.99
C PHE A 345 3.18 16.84 -2.98
N ILE A 346 1.94 17.24 -3.29
CA ILE A 346 0.78 16.98 -2.42
C ILE A 346 0.57 15.46 -2.30
N PHE A 347 0.59 14.73 -3.43
CA PHE A 347 0.54 13.27 -3.44
C PHE A 347 1.57 12.65 -2.49
N PHE A 348 2.82 13.06 -2.62
CA PHE A 348 3.92 12.46 -1.88
C PHE A 348 3.89 12.74 -0.37
N GLN A 349 3.45 13.92 0.10
CA GLN A 349 3.31 14.19 1.54
C GLN A 349 2.19 13.38 2.19
N ASP A 350 1.09 13.22 1.46
CA ASP A 350 -0.11 12.59 1.98
C ASP A 350 -0.02 11.08 1.94
N PHE A 351 0.50 10.51 0.84
CA PHE A 351 0.83 9.09 0.75
C PHE A 351 1.77 8.68 1.90
N LYS A 352 2.81 9.48 2.19
CA LYS A 352 3.67 9.32 3.38
C LYS A 352 2.87 9.35 4.68
N THR A 353 2.00 10.35 4.86
CA THR A 353 1.19 10.53 6.07
C THR A 353 0.26 9.34 6.30
N SER A 354 -0.34 8.80 5.25
CA SER A 354 -1.27 7.68 5.33
C SER A 354 -0.58 6.33 5.38
N MET A 355 0.62 6.18 4.82
CA MET A 355 1.49 5.02 5.05
C MET A 355 1.92 4.93 6.52
N LEU A 356 2.22 6.06 7.17
CA LEU A 356 2.52 6.10 8.61
C LEU A 356 1.32 5.70 9.48
N LYS A 357 0.10 6.17 9.14
CA LYS A 357 -1.13 5.74 9.81
C LYS A 357 -1.43 4.25 9.57
N MET A 358 -1.30 3.79 8.33
CA MET A 358 -1.52 2.39 7.95
C MET A 358 -0.55 1.46 8.68
N GLY A 359 0.75 1.80 8.70
CA GLY A 359 1.77 1.09 9.47
C GLY A 359 1.52 1.10 10.99
N SER A 360 0.66 1.99 11.49
CA SER A 360 0.28 2.09 12.91
C SER A 360 -1.05 1.39 13.23
N LEU A 361 -1.61 0.61 12.31
CA LEU A 361 -2.85 -0.13 12.53
C LEU A 361 -2.65 -1.31 13.48
N LYS A 362 -3.20 -1.17 14.70
CA LYS A 362 -3.31 -2.22 15.74
C LYS A 362 -2.02 -3.04 15.94
N PRO A 363 -0.83 -2.42 16.10
CA PRO A 363 0.41 -3.16 16.24
C PRO A 363 0.43 -3.96 17.55
N LEU A 364 0.95 -5.19 17.50
CA LEU A 364 1.34 -5.91 18.71
C LEU A 364 2.67 -5.31 19.21
N THR A 365 2.72 -4.85 20.47
CA THR A 365 3.92 -4.23 21.06
C THR A 365 4.16 -4.70 22.49
N GLY A 366 5.34 -4.39 23.04
CA GLY A 366 5.73 -4.80 24.40
C GLY A 366 5.86 -6.32 24.53
N ASN A 367 5.00 -6.93 25.34
CA ASN A 367 4.94 -8.38 25.54
C ASN A 367 3.89 -9.09 24.66
N ASN A 368 3.11 -8.36 23.87
CA ASN A 368 2.08 -8.94 23.01
C ASN A 368 2.71 -9.53 21.74
N GLY A 369 2.29 -10.73 21.33
CA GLY A 369 2.94 -11.43 20.20
C GLY A 369 4.40 -11.81 20.48
N GLN A 370 5.14 -12.13 19.42
CA GLN A 370 6.50 -12.69 19.49
C GLN A 370 7.49 -11.94 18.58
N ILE A 371 8.76 -12.34 18.61
CA ILE A 371 9.66 -12.15 17.47
C ILE A 371 9.90 -13.54 16.87
N ARG A 372 9.30 -13.82 15.70
CA ARG A 372 9.46 -15.11 15.01
C ARG A 372 10.91 -15.28 14.58
N ARG A 373 11.40 -16.53 14.53
CA ARG A 373 12.65 -16.91 13.84
C ARG A 373 12.43 -17.11 12.34
N ASN A 374 11.27 -17.65 11.97
CA ASN A 374 10.84 -17.87 10.58
C ASN A 374 9.49 -17.17 10.37
N CYS A 375 9.36 -16.31 9.36
CA CYS A 375 8.12 -15.55 9.15
C CYS A 375 6.91 -16.44 8.77
N ARG A 376 7.13 -17.70 8.39
CA ARG A 376 6.06 -18.64 7.98
C ARG A 376 5.41 -19.41 9.13
N SER A 377 6.06 -19.48 10.30
CA SER A 377 5.59 -20.27 11.43
C SER A 377 5.66 -19.50 12.74
N ILE A 378 4.86 -19.91 13.71
CA ILE A 378 5.07 -19.56 15.12
C ILE A 378 6.39 -20.21 15.59
N ASN A 379 7.02 -19.66 16.63
CA ASN A 379 8.25 -20.21 17.23
C ASN A 379 8.03 -21.55 17.95
#